data_AF-A0A2N2SQ05-F1
#
_entry.id   AF-A0A2N2SQ05-F1
#
_cell.length_a   1.000
_cell.length_b   1.000
_cell.length_c   1.000
_cell.angle_alpha   90.00
_cell.angle_beta   90.00
_cell.angle_gamma   90.00
#
_symmetry.space_group_name_H-M   'P 1'
#
loop_
_entity.id
_entity.type
_entity.pdbx_description
1 polymer ?
#
loop_
_entity_poly.entity_id
_entity_poly.type
_entity_poly.pdbx_seq_one_letter_code
_entity_poly.pdbx_strand_id
1 'polypeptide(L)'
;LGGTLLATTLAYLAGKKQKRIASATFFTTMTDFSDPGELGVFIDEQQVSSLEKKMFERGYLEGSEMAGTFNMLRSNDLIWSFVVNNYLMGKDPFPFDLLYWNSDSTRMPAKMHSFYLRGMYMENRLVQPGGVVIDDVPIDLSKIKVPCYFISAIEDHIAPWKSTYAGSLNFGGPVRFVLGGSGHIAGIVNPPVANKYGYWVNAAAKSPATADAWFEGAQQNAGSWWTDWQSWVSGHDADQVDARNPAKGKLKAIEDAPGSFVKMRLDAPKAAA
;
A
#
# COMPACT_ATOMS: atom_id res chain seq x y z
N LEU A 1 3.86 1.60 -0.40
CA LEU A 1 5.13 1.27 0.29
C LEU A 1 5.18 -0.18 0.77
N GLY A 2 4.37 -0.60 1.76
CA GLY A 2 4.42 -1.96 2.31
C GLY A 2 4.23 -3.05 1.25
N GLY A 3 3.27 -2.88 0.34
CA GLY A 3 3.11 -3.79 -0.80
C GLY A 3 4.26 -3.72 -1.80
N THR A 4 4.89 -2.57 -2.01
CA THR A 4 6.08 -2.45 -2.88
C THR A 4 7.26 -3.24 -2.30
N LEU A 5 7.44 -3.20 -0.98
CA LEU A 5 8.40 -4.04 -0.26
C LEU A 5 8.02 -5.52 -0.36
N LEU A 6 6.75 -5.87 -0.24
CA LEU A 6 6.26 -7.25 -0.42
C LEU A 6 6.57 -7.76 -1.83
N ALA A 7 6.27 -7.00 -2.88
CA ALA A 7 6.57 -7.36 -4.27
C ALA A 7 8.08 -7.59 -4.48
N THR A 8 8.90 -6.67 -3.97
CA THR A 8 10.36 -6.78 -4.00
C THR A 8 10.83 -8.04 -3.28
N THR A 9 10.25 -8.35 -2.12
CA THR A 9 10.58 -9.54 -1.32
C THR A 9 10.18 -10.83 -2.04
N LEU A 10 9.01 -10.88 -2.68
CA LEU A 10 8.56 -12.04 -3.44
C LEU A 10 9.48 -12.32 -4.63
N ALA A 11 9.86 -11.29 -5.38
CA ALA A 11 10.81 -11.40 -6.49
C ALA A 11 12.21 -11.81 -5.98
N TYR A 12 12.67 -11.27 -4.85
CA TYR A 12 13.91 -11.68 -4.20
C TYR A 12 13.90 -13.17 -3.82
N LEU A 13 12.83 -13.63 -3.17
CA LEU A 13 12.66 -15.04 -2.80
C LEU A 13 12.59 -15.95 -4.04
N ALA A 14 11.93 -15.51 -5.11
CA ALA A 14 11.91 -16.22 -6.38
C ALA A 14 13.32 -16.33 -6.99
N GLY A 15 14.11 -15.26 -6.96
CA GLY A 15 15.51 -15.25 -7.40
C GLY A 15 16.40 -16.21 -6.59
N LYS A 16 16.20 -16.29 -5.27
CA LYS A 16 16.89 -17.27 -4.40
C LYS A 16 16.24 -18.67 -4.41
N LYS A 17 15.18 -18.89 -5.22
CA LYS A 17 14.40 -20.16 -5.29
C LYS A 17 13.81 -20.61 -3.94
N GLN A 18 13.46 -19.67 -3.07
CA GLN A 18 12.88 -19.95 -1.76
C GLN A 18 11.35 -19.88 -1.80
N LYS A 19 10.69 -20.98 -1.42
CA LYS A 19 9.22 -21.07 -1.33
C LYS A 19 8.77 -20.89 0.12
N ARG A 20 8.46 -19.64 0.50
CA ARG A 20 8.05 -19.29 1.88
C ARG A 20 6.65 -18.70 1.99
N ILE A 21 6.11 -18.21 0.88
CA ILE A 21 4.83 -17.50 0.83
C ILE A 21 3.88 -18.32 -0.06
N ALA A 22 2.68 -18.61 0.44
CA ALA A 22 1.66 -19.36 -0.29
C ALA A 22 0.83 -18.45 -1.21
N SER A 23 0.46 -17.26 -0.72
CA SER A 23 -0.28 -16.23 -1.46
C SER A 23 0.09 -14.84 -0.92
N ALA A 24 -0.20 -13.79 -1.68
CA ALA A 24 0.10 -12.41 -1.31
C ALA A 24 -1.10 -11.48 -1.57
N THR A 25 -1.29 -10.47 -0.73
CA THR A 25 -2.33 -9.44 -0.91
C THR A 25 -1.70 -8.05 -0.91
N PHE A 26 -2.11 -7.23 -1.87
CA PHE A 26 -1.62 -5.89 -2.12
C PHE A 26 -2.77 -4.89 -1.97
N PHE A 27 -2.70 -4.05 -0.94
CA PHE A 27 -3.64 -2.94 -0.72
C PHE A 27 -3.04 -1.66 -1.32
N THR A 28 -3.75 -1.03 -2.27
CA THR A 28 -3.41 0.27 -2.88
C THR A 28 -1.92 0.41 -3.18
N THR A 29 -1.37 -0.58 -3.89
CA THR A 29 0.08 -0.72 -4.05
C THR A 29 0.50 -0.47 -5.49
N MET A 30 1.40 0.49 -5.65
CA MET A 30 2.14 0.68 -6.89
C MET A 30 3.40 -0.20 -6.92
N THR A 31 3.60 -0.83 -8.07
CA THR A 31 4.82 -1.56 -8.46
C THR A 31 5.33 -1.10 -9.82
N ASP A 32 4.44 -0.51 -10.62
CA ASP A 32 4.74 0.34 -11.76
C ASP A 32 4.39 1.79 -11.37
N PHE A 33 5.35 2.68 -11.50
CA PHE A 33 5.29 4.09 -11.14
C PHE A 33 5.31 5.01 -12.38
N SER A 34 4.99 4.49 -13.56
CA SER A 34 4.93 5.27 -14.81
C SER A 34 3.91 6.42 -14.75
N ASP A 35 2.81 6.23 -14.02
CA ASP A 35 1.81 7.25 -13.73
C ASP A 35 1.52 7.25 -12.21
N PRO A 36 2.35 7.92 -11.38
CA PRO A 36 2.19 7.87 -9.93
C PRO A 36 1.10 8.82 -9.41
N GLY A 37 0.32 9.45 -10.29
CA GLY A 37 -0.69 10.45 -9.94
C GLY A 37 -0.09 11.80 -9.54
N GLU A 38 -0.79 12.52 -8.67
CA GLU A 38 -0.42 13.88 -8.25
C GLU A 38 0.97 13.97 -7.63
N LEU A 39 1.42 12.90 -6.99
CA LEU A 39 2.77 12.76 -6.45
C LEU A 39 3.86 12.97 -7.49
N GLY A 40 3.65 12.56 -8.75
CA GLY A 40 4.62 12.73 -9.83
C GLY A 40 4.93 14.19 -10.14
N VAL A 41 3.99 15.10 -9.86
CA VAL A 41 4.17 16.55 -10.09
C VAL A 41 5.12 17.17 -9.06
N PHE A 42 5.25 16.56 -7.88
CA PHE A 42 6.09 17.04 -6.77
C PHE A 42 7.41 16.29 -6.65
N ILE A 43 7.82 15.56 -7.69
CA ILE A 43 9.07 14.81 -7.69
C ILE A 43 9.89 15.24 -8.91
N ASP A 44 10.74 16.23 -8.69
CA ASP A 44 11.77 16.64 -9.64
C ASP A 44 13.19 16.47 -9.06
N GLU A 45 14.20 16.49 -9.95
CA GLU A 45 15.60 16.28 -9.57
C GLU A 45 16.12 17.31 -8.55
N GLN A 46 15.68 18.56 -8.62
CA GLN A 46 16.13 19.61 -7.70
C GLN A 46 15.53 19.41 -6.32
N GLN A 47 14.25 19.07 -6.24
CA GLN A 47 13.54 18.79 -4.99
C GLN A 47 14.10 17.55 -4.31
N VAL A 48 14.30 16.45 -5.04
CA VAL A 48 14.86 15.21 -4.49
C VAL A 48 16.29 15.44 -4.00
N SER A 49 17.14 16.11 -4.80
CA SER A 49 18.53 16.42 -4.39
C SER A 49 18.59 17.31 -3.14
N SER A 50 17.71 18.30 -3.03
CA SER A 50 17.60 19.17 -1.86
C SER A 50 17.16 18.40 -0.61
N LEU A 51 16.16 17.53 -0.76
CA LEU A 51 15.68 16.66 0.31
C LEU A 51 16.77 15.69 0.78
N GLU A 52 17.48 15.08 -0.16
CA GLU A 52 18.59 14.17 0.11
C GLU A 52 19.69 14.84 0.91
N LYS A 53 20.09 16.07 0.56
CA LYS A 53 21.09 16.82 1.31
C LYS A 53 20.72 16.93 2.79
N LYS A 54 19.49 17.32 3.08
CA LYS A 54 18.96 17.40 4.47
C LYS A 54 18.94 16.04 5.16
N MET A 55 18.50 15.00 4.44
CA MET A 55 18.42 13.64 4.98
C MET A 55 19.79 13.05 5.26
N PHE A 56 20.81 13.31 4.43
CA PHE A 56 22.17 12.80 4.62
C PHE A 56 22.89 13.50 5.78
N GLU A 57 22.59 14.78 6.05
CA GLU A 57 23.10 15.49 7.23
C GLU A 57 22.52 14.94 8.54
N ARG A 58 21.24 14.52 8.55
CA ARG A 58 20.52 14.09 9.75
C ARG A 58 20.44 12.56 9.94
N GLY A 59 20.62 11.79 8.86
CA GLY A 59 20.42 10.33 8.79
C GLY A 59 18.98 9.88 8.51
N TYR A 60 18.00 10.79 8.58
CA TYR A 60 16.57 10.55 8.32
C TYR A 60 15.85 11.84 7.90
N LEU A 61 14.65 11.71 7.33
CA LEU A 61 13.76 12.86 7.12
C LEU A 61 12.89 13.10 8.36
N GLU A 62 12.80 14.36 8.79
CA GLU A 62 11.99 14.76 9.94
C GLU A 62 10.49 14.62 9.61
N GLY A 63 9.67 14.18 10.59
CA GLY A 63 8.27 13.81 10.34
C GLY A 63 7.40 15.00 9.89
N SER A 64 7.68 16.21 10.40
CA SER A 64 6.98 17.43 9.98
C SER A 64 7.32 17.85 8.55
N GLU A 65 8.54 17.56 8.07
CA GLU A 65 8.93 17.79 6.67
C GLU A 65 8.19 16.84 5.72
N MET A 66 7.90 15.61 6.15
CA MET A 66 7.08 14.65 5.39
C MET A 66 5.57 14.98 5.46
N ALA A 67 5.10 15.45 6.62
CA ALA A 67 3.73 15.87 6.82
C ALA A 67 3.35 17.05 5.91
N GLY A 68 4.27 17.98 5.65
CA GLY A 68 4.04 19.10 4.73
C GLY A 68 3.69 18.64 3.30
N THR A 69 4.47 17.71 2.73
CA THR A 69 4.23 17.18 1.38
C THR A 69 2.99 16.31 1.32
N PHE A 70 2.79 15.42 2.31
CA PHE A 70 1.59 14.58 2.36
C PHE A 70 0.32 15.39 2.63
N ASN A 71 0.35 16.46 3.42
CA ASN A 71 -0.82 17.31 3.67
C ASN A 71 -1.22 18.14 2.45
N MET A 72 -0.25 18.55 1.61
CA MET A 72 -0.55 19.20 0.33
C MET A 72 -1.27 18.23 -0.62
N LEU A 73 -0.81 16.98 -0.70
CA LEU A 73 -1.42 15.91 -1.52
C LEU A 73 -2.77 15.43 -0.96
N ARG A 74 -2.90 15.35 0.37
CA ARG A 74 -4.10 14.83 1.07
C ARG A 74 -5.17 15.88 1.33
N SER A 75 -4.99 17.12 0.85
CA SER A 75 -5.96 18.20 1.04
C SER A 75 -7.35 17.81 0.48
N ASN A 76 -7.41 16.99 -0.57
CA ASN A 76 -8.68 16.54 -1.13
C ASN A 76 -9.39 15.43 -0.31
N ASP A 77 -8.68 14.40 0.15
CA ASP A 77 -9.34 13.25 0.81
C ASP A 77 -9.77 13.52 2.24
N LEU A 78 -9.05 14.36 3.00
CA LEU A 78 -9.32 14.61 4.42
C LEU A 78 -9.99 15.96 4.68
N ILE A 79 -9.72 16.98 3.86
CA ILE A 79 -10.27 18.33 4.07
C ILE A 79 -11.43 18.58 3.10
N TRP A 80 -11.31 18.27 1.80
CA TRP A 80 -12.37 18.59 0.84
C TRP A 80 -13.58 17.65 0.92
N SER A 81 -13.37 16.33 1.06
CA SER A 81 -14.48 15.38 1.31
C SER A 81 -15.24 15.71 2.61
N PHE A 82 -14.52 16.20 3.63
CA PHE A 82 -15.04 16.68 4.91
C PHE A 82 -15.82 17.99 4.74
N VAL A 83 -15.31 18.96 4.00
CA VAL A 83 -16.01 20.22 3.69
C VAL A 83 -17.28 19.96 2.87
N VAL A 84 -17.24 19.10 1.86
CA VAL A 84 -18.43 18.78 1.07
C VAL A 84 -19.50 18.08 1.92
N ASN A 85 -19.14 17.10 2.74
CA ASN A 85 -20.13 16.39 3.57
C ASN A 85 -20.63 17.22 4.77
N ASN A 86 -19.80 18.05 5.38
CA ASN A 86 -20.17 18.76 6.61
C ASN A 86 -20.67 20.17 6.34
N TYR A 87 -20.01 20.92 5.46
CA TYR A 87 -20.38 22.32 5.18
C TYR A 87 -21.51 22.43 4.16
N LEU A 88 -21.48 21.65 3.07
CA LEU A 88 -22.54 21.71 2.04
C LEU A 88 -23.74 20.83 2.36
N MET A 89 -23.53 19.69 3.02
CA MET A 89 -24.58 18.68 3.24
C MET A 89 -25.07 18.59 4.69
N GLY A 90 -24.48 19.36 5.62
CA GLY A 90 -24.92 19.47 7.01
C GLY A 90 -24.82 18.18 7.84
N LYS A 91 -23.89 17.28 7.50
CA LYS A 91 -23.74 15.98 8.17
C LYS A 91 -22.74 16.07 9.34
N ASP A 92 -22.91 15.18 10.32
CA ASP A 92 -22.02 15.07 11.49
C ASP A 92 -20.55 14.84 11.09
N PRO A 93 -19.57 15.40 11.85
CA PRO A 93 -18.16 15.31 11.51
C PRO A 93 -17.64 13.86 11.46
N PHE A 94 -16.95 13.53 10.35
CA PHE A 94 -16.26 12.25 10.10
C PHE A 94 -15.08 12.01 11.08
N PRO A 95 -14.62 10.77 11.27
CA PRO A 95 -14.13 10.28 12.56
C PRO A 95 -12.69 10.72 12.90
N PHE A 96 -12.50 11.06 14.19
CA PHE A 96 -11.24 11.52 14.80
C PHE A 96 -10.09 10.49 14.70
N ASP A 97 -10.40 9.22 14.48
CA ASP A 97 -9.44 8.11 14.45
C ASP A 97 -8.51 8.17 13.23
N LEU A 98 -9.04 8.45 12.03
CA LEU A 98 -8.25 8.57 10.81
C LEU A 98 -7.33 9.78 10.87
N LEU A 99 -7.82 10.90 11.40
CA LEU A 99 -7.01 12.09 11.63
C LEU A 99 -5.91 11.85 12.66
N TYR A 100 -6.21 11.10 13.73
CA TYR A 100 -5.23 10.69 14.72
C TYR A 100 -4.12 9.84 14.09
N TRP A 101 -4.48 8.78 13.36
CA TRP A 101 -3.52 7.94 12.62
C TRP A 101 -2.69 8.77 11.64
N ASN A 102 -3.31 9.69 10.91
CA ASN A 102 -2.62 10.52 9.92
C ASN A 102 -1.57 11.45 10.55
N SER A 103 -1.86 11.94 11.75
CA SER A 103 -0.99 12.86 12.48
C SER A 103 0.18 12.15 13.17
N ASP A 104 0.08 10.84 13.39
CA ASP A 104 1.12 10.03 14.03
C ASP A 104 2.20 9.59 13.02
N SER A 105 3.07 10.53 12.67
CA SER A 105 4.09 10.35 11.63
C SER A 105 5.27 9.48 12.09
N THR A 106 5.87 8.75 11.16
CA THR A 106 7.09 7.95 11.38
C THR A 106 8.28 8.50 10.61
N ARG A 107 9.50 8.29 11.12
CA ARG A 107 10.74 8.61 10.39
C ARG A 107 11.19 7.45 9.51
N MET A 108 11.77 7.77 8.36
CA MET A 108 12.40 6.78 7.47
C MET A 108 13.90 7.05 7.34
N PRO A 109 14.76 6.00 7.31
CA PRO A 109 16.19 6.16 7.06
C PRO A 109 16.46 6.83 5.70
N ALA A 110 17.42 7.76 5.68
CA ALA A 110 17.76 8.57 4.50
C ALA A 110 18.01 7.72 3.24
N LYS A 111 18.81 6.67 3.36
CA LYS A 111 19.16 5.78 2.23
C LYS A 111 17.94 5.08 1.64
N MET A 112 17.04 4.60 2.50
CA MET A 112 15.83 3.90 2.04
C MET A 112 14.90 4.88 1.34
N HIS A 113 14.72 6.08 1.90
CA HIS A 113 13.83 7.08 1.32
C HIS A 113 14.35 7.61 -0.02
N SER A 114 15.64 7.97 -0.10
CA SER A 114 16.32 8.36 -1.34
C SER A 114 16.20 7.28 -2.42
N PHE A 115 16.48 6.02 -2.07
CA PHE A 115 16.33 4.88 -2.97
C PHE A 115 14.90 4.76 -3.51
N TYR A 116 13.89 4.96 -2.66
CA TYR A 116 12.50 4.86 -3.07
C TYR A 116 12.08 5.99 -4.02
N LEU A 117 12.46 7.24 -3.72
CA LEU A 117 12.12 8.38 -4.57
C LEU A 117 12.78 8.29 -5.94
N ARG A 118 14.11 8.08 -5.98
CA ARG A 118 14.85 7.99 -7.25
C ARG A 118 14.50 6.72 -8.01
N GLY A 119 14.65 5.57 -7.36
CA GLY A 119 14.49 4.28 -8.02
C GLY A 119 13.06 3.98 -8.45
N MET A 120 12.05 4.44 -7.70
CA MET A 120 10.65 4.13 -8.00
C MET A 120 9.96 5.28 -8.74
N TYR A 121 9.82 6.44 -8.11
CA TYR A 121 9.02 7.53 -8.68
C TYR A 121 9.68 8.22 -9.87
N MET A 122 11.01 8.35 -9.89
CA MET A 122 11.71 9.01 -11.00
C MET A 122 12.09 8.03 -12.11
N GLU A 123 12.73 6.92 -11.74
CA GLU A 123 13.36 5.99 -12.70
C GLU A 123 12.48 4.78 -13.02
N ASN A 124 11.39 4.56 -12.27
CA ASN A 124 10.48 3.40 -12.39
C ASN A 124 11.21 2.06 -12.55
N ARG A 125 12.20 1.80 -11.70
CA ARG A 125 13.12 0.65 -11.84
C ARG A 125 12.57 -0.66 -11.35
N LEU A 126 11.54 -0.67 -10.51
CA LEU A 126 10.99 -1.92 -9.98
C LEU A 126 10.27 -2.75 -11.04
N VAL A 127 9.60 -2.09 -12.00
CA VAL A 127 8.92 -2.78 -13.10
C VAL A 127 9.91 -3.31 -14.14
N GLN A 128 11.13 -2.76 -14.18
CA GLN A 128 12.19 -3.18 -15.09
C GLN A 128 12.90 -4.42 -14.56
N PRO A 129 12.93 -5.55 -15.29
CA PRO A 129 13.66 -6.74 -14.86
C PRO A 129 15.14 -6.44 -14.61
N GLY A 130 15.61 -6.65 -13.38
CA GLY A 130 16.97 -6.33 -12.95
C GLY A 130 17.25 -4.85 -12.68
N GLY A 131 16.25 -3.98 -12.82
CA GLY A 131 16.39 -2.55 -12.53
C GLY A 131 16.71 -2.28 -11.06
N VAL A 132 16.24 -3.12 -10.15
CA VAL A 132 16.61 -3.12 -8.72
C VAL A 132 17.42 -4.39 -8.40
N VAL A 133 18.48 -4.25 -7.59
CA VAL A 133 19.29 -5.36 -7.08
C VAL A 133 19.30 -5.29 -5.55
N ILE A 134 18.96 -6.38 -4.88
CA ILE A 134 18.97 -6.51 -3.42
C ILE A 134 19.79 -7.73 -3.04
N ASP A 135 20.84 -7.56 -2.23
CA ASP A 135 21.75 -8.66 -1.81
C ASP A 135 22.23 -9.50 -3.03
N ASP A 136 22.74 -8.80 -4.03
CA ASP A 136 23.20 -9.33 -5.33
C ASP A 136 22.13 -10.10 -6.14
N VAL A 137 20.86 -10.01 -5.76
CA VAL A 137 19.74 -10.61 -6.49
C VAL A 137 19.05 -9.56 -7.34
N PRO A 138 19.07 -9.68 -8.69
CA PRO A 138 18.28 -8.83 -9.56
C PRO A 138 16.78 -9.13 -9.37
N ILE A 139 16.02 -8.08 -9.12
CA ILE A 139 14.58 -8.14 -8.87
C ILE A 139 13.83 -8.17 -10.20
N ASP A 140 12.86 -9.09 -10.32
CA ASP A 140 12.05 -9.28 -11.51
C ASP A 140 10.65 -9.74 -11.09
N LEU A 141 9.65 -8.86 -11.28
CA LEU A 141 8.26 -9.11 -10.89
C LEU A 141 7.63 -10.26 -11.67
N SER A 142 8.09 -10.52 -12.90
CA SER A 142 7.58 -11.61 -13.74
C SER A 142 7.91 -13.00 -13.17
N LYS A 143 8.87 -13.08 -12.25
CA LYS A 143 9.24 -14.31 -11.53
C LYS A 143 8.34 -14.60 -10.33
N ILE A 144 7.49 -13.67 -9.93
CA ILE A 144 6.52 -13.90 -8.84
C ILE A 144 5.44 -14.84 -9.38
N LYS A 145 5.40 -16.08 -8.89
CA LYS A 145 4.45 -17.12 -9.31
C LYS A 145 3.36 -17.44 -8.30
N VAL A 146 3.46 -16.90 -7.08
CA VAL A 146 2.43 -17.09 -6.06
C VAL A 146 1.13 -16.39 -6.49
N PRO A 147 -0.05 -16.91 -6.11
CA PRO A 147 -1.30 -16.19 -6.29
C PRO A 147 -1.28 -14.86 -5.56
N CYS A 148 -1.68 -13.81 -6.27
CA CYS A 148 -1.72 -12.45 -5.75
C CYS A 148 -3.15 -11.89 -5.82
N TYR A 149 -3.55 -11.18 -4.77
CA TYR A 149 -4.78 -10.40 -4.72
C TYR A 149 -4.41 -8.92 -4.68
N PHE A 150 -4.95 -8.12 -5.59
CA PHE A 150 -4.78 -6.67 -5.63
C PHE A 150 -6.13 -6.00 -5.36
N ILE A 151 -6.13 -5.05 -4.43
CA ILE A 151 -7.27 -4.19 -4.16
C ILE A 151 -6.84 -2.73 -4.19
N SER A 152 -7.59 -1.95 -4.94
CA SER A 152 -7.44 -0.50 -5.05
C SER A 152 -8.78 0.17 -4.82
N ALA A 153 -8.82 1.48 -4.66
CA ALA A 153 -10.06 2.23 -4.51
C ALA A 153 -10.27 3.17 -5.71
N ILE A 154 -11.51 3.27 -6.20
CA ILE A 154 -11.83 3.96 -7.46
C ILE A 154 -11.55 5.47 -7.42
N GLU A 155 -11.64 6.09 -6.23
CA GLU A 155 -11.35 7.52 -6.01
C GLU A 155 -9.99 7.74 -5.32
N ASP A 156 -9.10 6.74 -5.32
CA ASP A 156 -7.76 6.86 -4.74
C ASP A 156 -6.87 7.77 -5.60
N HIS A 157 -6.53 8.95 -5.09
CA HIS A 157 -5.62 9.89 -5.74
C HIS A 157 -4.15 9.72 -5.29
N ILE A 158 -3.90 8.97 -4.20
CA ILE A 158 -2.56 8.71 -3.67
C ILE A 158 -1.90 7.58 -4.46
N ALA A 159 -2.65 6.52 -4.74
CA ALA A 159 -2.23 5.40 -5.57
C ALA A 159 -3.32 5.15 -6.62
N PRO A 160 -3.31 5.88 -7.75
CA PRO A 160 -4.35 5.78 -8.76
C PRO A 160 -4.59 4.33 -9.17
N TRP A 161 -5.85 3.90 -9.15
CA TRP A 161 -6.17 2.49 -9.33
C TRP A 161 -5.70 1.96 -10.69
N LYS A 162 -5.70 2.81 -11.73
CA LYS A 162 -5.16 2.48 -13.06
C LYS A 162 -3.67 2.13 -13.01
N SER A 163 -2.89 2.83 -12.20
CA SER A 163 -1.45 2.60 -12.01
C SER A 163 -1.19 1.33 -11.22
N THR A 164 -1.98 1.09 -10.16
CA THR A 164 -1.91 -0.18 -9.42
C THR A 164 -2.35 -1.38 -10.28
N TYR A 165 -3.31 -1.19 -11.18
CA TYR A 165 -3.76 -2.18 -12.15
C TYR A 165 -2.64 -2.51 -13.14
N ALA A 166 -2.04 -1.50 -13.77
CA ALA A 166 -0.90 -1.66 -14.66
C ALA A 166 0.25 -2.42 -13.97
N GLY A 167 0.58 -2.04 -12.73
CA GLY A 167 1.56 -2.74 -11.90
C GLY A 167 1.23 -4.23 -11.70
N SER A 168 -0.04 -4.56 -11.46
CA SER A 168 -0.49 -5.93 -11.23
C SER A 168 -0.29 -6.86 -12.45
N LEU A 169 -0.29 -6.30 -13.67
CA LEU A 169 -0.07 -7.07 -14.91
C LEU A 169 1.37 -7.57 -15.08
N ASN A 170 2.32 -7.04 -14.30
CA ASN A 170 3.73 -7.41 -14.38
C ASN A 170 4.07 -8.68 -13.57
N PHE A 171 3.10 -9.27 -12.88
CA PHE A 171 3.29 -10.46 -12.07
C PHE A 171 3.10 -11.71 -12.93
N GLY A 172 3.99 -12.69 -12.77
CA GLY A 172 3.98 -13.89 -13.60
C GLY A 172 3.09 -15.04 -13.10
N GLY A 173 2.41 -14.87 -11.98
CA GLY A 173 1.45 -15.80 -11.38
C GLY A 173 0.01 -15.32 -11.54
N PRO A 174 -0.98 -16.08 -11.04
CA PRO A 174 -2.37 -15.67 -11.13
C PRO A 174 -2.63 -14.43 -10.26
N VAL A 175 -3.27 -13.42 -10.83
CA VAL A 175 -3.63 -12.17 -10.16
C VAL A 175 -5.14 -12.01 -10.15
N ARG A 176 -5.71 -11.81 -8.97
CA ARG A 176 -7.09 -11.33 -8.79
C ARG A 176 -7.04 -9.83 -8.52
N PHE A 177 -7.59 -9.02 -9.41
CA PHE A 177 -7.74 -7.59 -9.19
C PHE A 177 -9.17 -7.26 -8.77
N VAL A 178 -9.32 -6.42 -7.75
CA VAL A 178 -10.60 -5.94 -7.22
C VAL A 178 -10.51 -4.43 -7.06
N LEU A 179 -11.60 -3.74 -7.35
CA LEU A 179 -11.69 -2.29 -7.21
C LEU A 179 -12.76 -1.97 -6.16
N GLY A 180 -12.39 -1.41 -5.02
CA GLY A 180 -13.32 -0.92 -4.02
C GLY A 180 -13.87 0.46 -4.39
N GLY A 181 -15.04 0.81 -3.87
CA GLY A 181 -15.52 2.20 -3.94
C GLY A 181 -14.79 3.14 -2.97
N SER A 182 -15.06 4.44 -3.08
CA SER A 182 -14.46 5.51 -2.26
C SER A 182 -12.95 5.72 -2.49
N GLY A 183 -12.32 6.53 -1.62
CA GLY A 183 -10.91 6.94 -1.69
C GLY A 183 -9.95 6.04 -0.91
N HIS A 184 -8.68 6.45 -0.82
CA HIS A 184 -7.55 5.62 -0.36
C HIS A 184 -7.80 4.88 0.96
N ILE A 185 -8.26 5.60 1.98
CA ILE A 185 -8.48 5.03 3.32
C ILE A 185 -9.88 4.44 3.42
N ALA A 186 -10.92 5.21 3.06
CA ALA A 186 -12.31 4.83 3.23
C ALA A 186 -12.71 3.59 2.38
N GLY A 187 -12.12 3.44 1.20
CA GLY A 187 -12.35 2.29 0.34
C GLY A 187 -11.69 1.00 0.84
N ILE A 188 -10.50 1.12 1.44
CA ILE A 188 -9.75 -0.03 1.96
C ILE A 188 -10.23 -0.44 3.36
N VAL A 189 -10.45 0.53 4.24
CA VAL A 189 -10.98 0.30 5.59
C VAL A 189 -12.52 0.33 5.55
N ASN A 190 -13.11 -0.64 4.86
CA ASN A 190 -14.56 -0.76 4.68
C ASN A 190 -15.07 -2.04 5.37
N PRO A 191 -15.42 -2.02 6.66
CA PRO A 191 -15.87 -3.21 7.36
C PRO A 191 -17.23 -3.71 6.81
N PRO A 192 -17.44 -5.04 6.62
CA PRO A 192 -18.67 -5.60 6.06
C PRO A 192 -19.95 -5.15 6.74
N VAL A 193 -19.93 -4.96 8.06
CA VAL A 193 -21.07 -4.50 8.86
C VAL A 193 -21.57 -3.12 8.45
N ALA A 194 -20.71 -2.26 7.89
CA ALA A 194 -21.10 -0.93 7.43
C ALA A 194 -21.92 -0.98 6.14
N ASN A 195 -21.73 -2.02 5.31
CA ASN A 195 -22.42 -2.23 4.03
C ASN A 195 -22.41 -0.99 3.09
N LYS A 196 -21.25 -0.33 2.96
CA LYS A 196 -21.07 0.88 2.14
C LYS A 196 -20.24 0.62 0.88
N TYR A 197 -20.38 1.55 -0.07
CA TYR A 197 -19.57 1.76 -1.29
C TYR A 197 -19.71 0.71 -2.40
N GLY A 198 -19.69 -0.58 -2.07
CA GLY A 198 -19.58 -1.63 -3.07
C GLY A 198 -18.15 -1.82 -3.60
N TYR A 199 -18.01 -2.78 -4.52
CA TYR A 199 -16.75 -3.11 -5.16
C TYR A 199 -16.98 -3.76 -6.53
N TRP A 200 -16.01 -3.66 -7.43
CA TRP A 200 -16.05 -4.22 -8.77
C TRP A 200 -15.08 -5.40 -8.89
N VAL A 201 -15.55 -6.43 -9.60
CA VAL A 201 -14.76 -7.60 -9.97
C VAL A 201 -14.97 -7.88 -11.45
N ASN A 202 -13.91 -8.27 -12.15
CA ASN A 202 -13.99 -8.68 -13.53
C ASN A 202 -13.78 -10.20 -13.62
N ALA A 203 -14.71 -10.91 -14.26
CA ALA A 203 -14.70 -12.36 -14.40
C ALA A 203 -13.93 -12.87 -15.63
N ALA A 204 -13.24 -11.98 -16.36
CA ALA A 204 -12.44 -12.36 -17.52
C ALA A 204 -11.36 -13.39 -17.14
N ALA A 205 -11.20 -14.43 -17.96
CA ALA A 205 -10.21 -15.48 -17.74
C ALA A 205 -8.76 -14.96 -17.77
N LYS A 206 -8.53 -13.83 -18.44
CA LYS A 206 -7.28 -13.07 -18.40
C LYS A 206 -7.60 -11.60 -18.17
N SER A 207 -6.82 -10.96 -17.33
CA SER A 207 -6.89 -9.52 -17.10
C SER A 207 -6.70 -8.77 -18.42
N PRO A 208 -7.60 -7.86 -18.81
CA PRO A 208 -7.42 -7.00 -19.97
C PRO A 208 -6.14 -6.17 -19.90
N ALA A 209 -5.60 -5.80 -21.07
CA ALA A 209 -4.34 -5.05 -21.14
C ALA A 209 -4.43 -3.63 -20.54
N THR A 210 -5.63 -3.05 -20.52
CA THR A 210 -5.85 -1.69 -20.00
C THR A 210 -6.84 -1.70 -18.85
N ALA A 211 -6.66 -0.73 -17.94
CA ALA A 211 -7.53 -0.54 -16.80
C ALA A 211 -8.98 -0.22 -17.23
N ASP A 212 -9.15 0.60 -18.27
CA ASP A 212 -10.48 0.97 -18.79
C ASP A 212 -11.22 -0.26 -19.35
N ALA A 213 -10.55 -1.12 -20.12
CA ALA A 213 -11.14 -2.37 -20.60
C ALA A 213 -11.46 -3.34 -19.44
N TRP A 214 -10.66 -3.34 -18.38
CA TRP A 214 -10.97 -4.09 -17.17
C TRP A 214 -12.24 -3.56 -16.50
N PHE A 215 -12.42 -2.24 -16.41
CA PHE A 215 -13.58 -1.64 -15.77
C PHE A 215 -14.87 -1.82 -16.57
N GLU A 216 -14.80 -1.68 -17.90
CA GLU A 216 -15.94 -1.92 -18.81
C GLU A 216 -16.52 -3.34 -18.67
N GLY A 217 -15.66 -4.33 -18.43
CA GLY A 217 -16.07 -5.73 -18.20
C GLY A 217 -16.33 -6.08 -16.73
N ALA A 218 -16.22 -5.13 -15.80
CA ALA A 218 -16.36 -5.41 -14.38
C ALA A 218 -17.82 -5.30 -13.91
N GLN A 219 -18.20 -6.19 -13.00
CA GLN A 219 -19.51 -6.16 -12.35
C GLN A 219 -19.38 -5.53 -10.97
N GLN A 220 -20.28 -4.59 -10.66
CA GLN A 220 -20.40 -4.02 -9.33
C GLN A 220 -21.13 -4.98 -8.41
N ASN A 221 -20.59 -5.15 -7.20
CA ASN A 221 -21.12 -5.90 -6.09
C ASN A 221 -21.39 -4.95 -4.93
N ALA A 222 -22.46 -5.18 -4.19
CA ALA A 222 -22.79 -4.39 -3.01
C ALA A 222 -21.91 -4.79 -1.80
N GLY A 223 -21.78 -3.87 -0.85
CA GLY A 223 -21.08 -4.11 0.41
C GLY A 223 -19.56 -4.01 0.34
N SER A 224 -18.89 -4.66 1.28
CA SER A 224 -17.43 -4.60 1.41
C SER A 224 -16.72 -5.65 0.55
N TRP A 225 -15.62 -5.26 -0.09
CA TRP A 225 -14.71 -6.18 -0.78
C TRP A 225 -13.99 -7.15 0.17
N TRP A 226 -14.01 -6.93 1.49
CA TRP A 226 -13.39 -7.84 2.47
C TRP A 226 -13.98 -9.24 2.40
N THR A 227 -15.26 -9.38 2.03
CA THR A 227 -15.91 -10.69 1.88
C THR A 227 -15.37 -11.45 0.67
N ASP A 228 -15.09 -10.74 -0.43
CA ASP A 228 -14.42 -11.29 -1.61
C ASP A 228 -13.00 -11.76 -1.27
N TRP A 229 -12.24 -10.90 -0.59
CA TRP A 229 -10.89 -11.22 -0.14
C TRP A 229 -10.85 -12.40 0.83
N GLN A 230 -11.76 -12.44 1.81
CA GLN A 230 -11.85 -13.55 2.75
C GLN A 230 -12.17 -14.88 2.03
N SER A 231 -13.09 -14.85 1.07
CA SER A 231 -13.41 -16.01 0.23
C SER A 231 -12.18 -16.47 -0.57
N TRP A 232 -11.46 -15.53 -1.19
CA TRP A 232 -10.25 -15.82 -1.95
C TRP A 232 -9.13 -16.43 -1.08
N VAL A 233 -8.84 -15.83 0.08
CA VAL A 233 -7.79 -16.32 0.99
C VAL A 233 -8.14 -17.71 1.51
N SER A 234 -9.39 -17.91 1.93
CA SER A 234 -9.86 -19.21 2.45
C SER A 234 -9.95 -20.28 1.36
N GLY A 235 -10.07 -19.88 0.09
CA GLY A 235 -10.06 -20.80 -1.04
C GLY A 235 -8.68 -21.42 -1.35
N HIS A 236 -7.60 -20.91 -0.75
CA HIS A 236 -6.27 -21.51 -0.92
C HIS A 236 -6.04 -22.75 -0.06
N ASP A 237 -6.69 -22.83 1.09
CA ASP A 237 -6.59 -23.95 2.03
C ASP A 237 -7.86 -24.04 2.87
N ALA A 238 -8.56 -25.17 2.75
CA ALA A 238 -9.81 -25.43 3.48
C ALA A 238 -9.58 -26.11 4.83
N ASP A 239 -8.36 -26.58 5.12
CA ASP A 239 -8.07 -27.32 6.33
C ASP A 239 -8.13 -26.39 7.55
N GLN A 240 -8.89 -26.82 8.56
CA GLN A 240 -8.99 -26.14 9.84
C GLN A 240 -8.26 -26.92 10.92
N VAL A 241 -7.60 -26.18 11.80
CA VAL A 241 -6.92 -26.71 12.98
C VAL A 241 -7.36 -25.95 14.21
N ASP A 242 -7.24 -26.57 15.38
CA ASP A 242 -7.51 -25.90 16.65
C ASP A 242 -6.71 -24.60 16.77
N ALA A 243 -7.35 -23.58 17.34
CA ALA A 243 -6.73 -22.28 17.54
C ALA A 243 -5.43 -22.43 18.33
N ARG A 244 -4.32 -21.93 17.75
CA ARG A 244 -3.01 -22.01 18.39
C ARG A 244 -3.00 -21.11 19.63
N ASN A 245 -2.43 -21.62 20.72
CA ASN A 245 -2.10 -20.82 21.88
C ASN A 245 -0.68 -20.24 21.73
N PRO A 246 -0.50 -18.93 21.51
CA PRO A 246 0.81 -18.32 21.34
C PRO A 246 1.76 -18.55 22.53
N ALA A 247 1.22 -18.66 23.76
CA ALA A 247 2.01 -18.90 24.97
C ALA A 247 2.66 -20.30 25.02
N LYS A 248 2.18 -21.25 24.20
CA LYS A 248 2.75 -22.61 24.07
C LYS A 248 3.74 -22.73 22.91
N GLY A 249 4.03 -21.64 22.20
CA GLY A 249 4.98 -21.61 21.08
C GLY A 249 6.44 -21.77 21.53
N LYS A 250 7.33 -22.06 20.57
CA LYS A 250 8.79 -22.12 20.82
C LYS A 250 9.41 -20.76 21.15
N LEU A 251 8.76 -19.68 20.72
CA LEU A 251 9.19 -18.30 20.98
C LEU A 251 8.39 -17.75 22.15
N LYS A 252 9.09 -17.17 23.13
CA LYS A 252 8.44 -16.56 24.31
C LYS A 252 7.80 -15.23 23.92
N ALA A 253 6.63 -14.94 24.50
CA ALA A 253 6.02 -13.61 24.42
C ALA A 253 6.95 -12.57 25.06
N ILE A 254 7.10 -11.42 24.40
CA ILE A 254 7.99 -10.33 24.83
C ILE A 254 7.19 -9.29 25.62
N GLU A 255 6.07 -8.82 25.06
CA GLU A 255 5.15 -7.85 25.65
C GLU A 255 3.74 -8.04 25.06
N ASP A 256 2.72 -7.48 25.72
CA ASP A 256 1.35 -7.49 25.21
C ASP A 256 1.21 -6.55 24.00
N ALA A 257 0.36 -6.93 23.04
CA ALA A 257 -0.04 -6.06 21.94
C ALA A 257 -0.67 -4.75 22.49
N PRO A 258 -0.44 -3.58 21.86
CA PRO A 258 0.13 -3.40 20.52
C PRO A 258 1.66 -3.24 20.49
N GLY A 259 2.34 -3.49 21.61
CA GLY A 259 3.79 -3.40 21.72
C GLY A 259 4.33 -1.97 21.89
N SER A 260 5.62 -1.87 22.10
CA SER A 260 6.37 -0.65 22.42
C SER A 260 6.68 0.20 21.19
N PHE A 261 6.96 -0.43 20.04
CA PHE A 261 7.39 0.28 18.83
C PHE A 261 6.33 1.21 18.27
N VAL A 262 5.06 0.80 18.28
CA VAL A 262 3.94 1.65 17.82
C VAL A 262 3.56 2.74 18.82
N LYS A 263 4.03 2.64 20.07
CA LYS A 263 3.79 3.66 21.12
C LYS A 263 4.88 4.73 21.16
N MET A 264 5.95 4.59 20.37
CA MET A 264 7.01 5.57 20.27
C MET A 264 6.50 6.85 19.63
N ARG A 265 6.72 7.99 20.29
CA ARG A 265 6.32 9.30 19.76
C ARG A 265 7.53 10.12 19.33
N LEU A 266 7.39 10.87 18.23
CA LEU A 266 8.45 11.76 17.74
C LEU A 266 8.69 12.99 18.62
N ASP A 267 7.67 13.38 19.40
CA ASP A 267 7.69 14.51 20.35
C ASP A 267 8.11 14.09 21.77
N ALA A 268 8.38 12.80 22.00
CA ALA A 268 8.89 12.34 23.28
C ALA A 268 10.27 12.98 23.55
N PRO A 269 10.48 13.61 24.72
CA PRO A 269 11.77 14.18 25.07
C PRO A 269 12.82 13.07 25.03
N LYS A 270 13.96 13.32 24.35
CA LYS A 270 15.09 12.39 24.37
C LYS A 270 15.44 12.12 25.83
N ALA A 271 15.39 10.86 26.25
CA ALA A 271 15.98 10.46 27.52
C ALA A 271 17.43 10.94 27.53
N ALA A 272 17.81 11.72 28.54
CA ALA A 272 19.17 12.19 28.70
C ALA A 272 20.09 10.95 28.71
N ALA A 273 21.09 10.97 27.83
CA ALA A 273 22.11 9.92 27.74
C ALA A 273 23.05 9.96 28.95
#